data_AF-A0A392NHR8-F1
#
_entry.id   AF-A0A392NHR8-F1
#
_cell.length_a   1.000
_cell.length_b   1.000
_cell.length_c   1.000
_cell.angle_alpha   90.00
_cell.angle_beta   90.00
_cell.angle_gamma   90.00
#
_symmetry.space_group_name_H-M   'P 1'
#
loop_
_entity.id
_entity.type
_entity.pdbx_description
1 polymer ?
#
loop_
_entity_poly.entity_id
_entity_poly.type
_entity_poly.pdbx_seq_one_letter_code
_entity_poly.pdbx_strand_id
1 'polypeptide(L)'
;TIFIFMLALVGVFYPYNRGALFTALVVIYALTSGIAGYTATSFYIQLEGTNWVRNLLLTGCLFCGPLFLMFCFLNTVAIAYSATAALPFGTICVIVLIWTLVTSPLLVLGGIAGKNSKTEFQAPVRTTKYPREIPPLPWYRSTIPQMAMAGFLPFSAIYIELYYIFASVWGHRIYTIYSILFIVFIILLIVTAFITVALTYFQLAAEDHEWWWRYVTYLMENALLNEFVTNTNDVVISTCYSY
;
A
#
# COMPACT_ATOMS: atom_id res chain seq x y z
N THR A 1 -7.46 -5.83 -5.35
CA THR A 1 -6.94 -7.01 -6.05
C THR A 1 -7.66 -8.29 -5.65
N ILE A 2 -7.74 -8.63 -4.35
CA ILE A 2 -8.48 -9.83 -3.86
C ILE A 2 -9.91 -9.91 -4.43
N PHE A 3 -10.66 -8.82 -4.31
CA PHE A 3 -12.04 -8.73 -4.82
C PHE A 3 -12.16 -8.95 -6.34
N ILE A 4 -11.15 -8.52 -7.11
CA ILE A 4 -11.13 -8.68 -8.58
C ILE A 4 -10.89 -10.14 -8.94
N PHE A 5 -9.96 -10.81 -8.26
CA PHE A 5 -9.73 -12.24 -8.45
C PHE A 5 -10.94 -13.08 -8.06
N MET A 6 -11.64 -12.72 -6.97
CA MET A 6 -12.88 -13.39 -6.57
C MET A 6 -13.99 -13.21 -7.62
N LEU A 7 -14.21 -12.01 -8.15
CA LEU A 7 -15.18 -11.78 -9.23
C LEU A 7 -14.80 -12.49 -10.54
N ALA A 8 -13.51 -12.61 -10.84
CA ALA A 8 -13.01 -13.37 -11.98
C ALA A 8 -13.28 -14.88 -11.83
N LEU A 9 -13.18 -15.43 -10.62
CA LEU A 9 -13.47 -16.84 -10.34
C LEU A 9 -14.95 -17.19 -10.32
N VAL A 10 -15.80 -16.28 -9.82
CA VAL A 10 -17.27 -16.47 -9.81
C VAL A 10 -17.84 -16.48 -11.24
N GLY A 11 -17.04 -16.19 -12.27
CA GLY A 11 -17.44 -16.28 -13.67
C GLY A 11 -18.28 -15.09 -14.16
N VAL A 12 -18.34 -14.01 -13.37
CA VAL A 12 -19.03 -12.76 -13.74
C VAL A 12 -18.34 -12.09 -14.95
N PHE A 13 -17.04 -12.34 -15.13
CA PHE A 13 -16.29 -11.86 -16.28
C PHE A 13 -16.03 -13.00 -17.26
N TYR A 14 -16.84 -13.07 -18.33
CA TYR A 14 -16.50 -13.92 -19.48
C TYR A 14 -15.20 -13.40 -20.12
N PRO A 15 -14.19 -14.26 -20.41
CA PRO A 15 -12.85 -13.87 -20.85
C PRO A 15 -12.80 -13.09 -22.18
N TYR A 16 -13.94 -12.96 -22.87
CA TYR A 16 -14.04 -12.27 -24.15
C TYR A 16 -14.47 -10.80 -24.04
N ASN A 17 -15.05 -10.35 -22.92
CA ASN A 17 -15.51 -8.97 -22.78
C ASN A 17 -14.51 -8.13 -21.97
N ARG A 18 -13.34 -7.85 -22.58
CA ARG A 18 -12.25 -7.09 -21.95
C ARG A 18 -12.71 -5.74 -21.38
N GLY A 19 -13.71 -5.12 -22.02
CA GLY A 19 -14.30 -3.85 -21.57
C GLY A 19 -14.93 -3.93 -20.18
N ALA A 20 -15.70 -5.00 -19.89
CA ALA A 20 -16.36 -5.18 -18.60
C ALA A 20 -15.37 -5.35 -17.44
N LEU A 21 -14.21 -5.96 -17.71
CA LEU A 21 -13.15 -6.13 -16.72
C LEU A 21 -12.49 -4.79 -16.36
N PHE A 22 -12.17 -3.96 -17.37
CA PHE A 22 -11.59 -2.65 -17.15
C PHE A 22 -12.55 -1.69 -16.44
N THR A 23 -13.84 -1.69 -16.80
CA THR A 23 -14.83 -0.85 -16.13
C THR A 23 -15.02 -1.26 -14.67
N ALA A 24 -15.10 -2.56 -14.37
CA ALA A 24 -15.17 -3.04 -12.99
C ALA A 24 -13.92 -2.66 -12.18
N LEU A 25 -12.73 -2.75 -12.77
CA LEU A 25 -11.47 -2.35 -12.13
C LEU A 25 -11.52 -0.88 -11.72
N VAL A 26 -11.94 0.00 -12.63
CA VAL A 26 -12.05 1.45 -12.34
C VAL A 26 -13.06 1.71 -11.22
N VAL A 27 -14.22 1.05 -11.24
CA VAL A 27 -15.27 1.23 -10.21
C VAL A 27 -14.78 0.75 -8.84
N ILE A 28 -14.20 -0.45 -8.76
CA ILE A 28 -13.69 -1.01 -7.49
C ILE A 28 -12.55 -0.15 -6.94
N TYR A 29 -11.66 0.32 -7.81
CA TYR A 29 -10.58 1.21 -7.43
C TYR A 29 -11.10 2.55 -6.88
N ALA A 30 -12.09 3.14 -7.55
CA ALA A 30 -12.75 4.36 -7.10
C ALA A 30 -13.40 4.20 -5.72
N LEU A 31 -14.17 3.13 -5.49
CA LEU A 31 -14.76 2.84 -4.18
C LEU A 31 -13.70 2.66 -3.08
N THR A 32 -12.63 1.92 -3.40
CA THR A 32 -11.53 1.68 -2.45
C THR A 32 -10.80 2.99 -2.10
N SER A 33 -10.68 3.92 -3.05
CA SER A 33 -10.04 5.23 -2.80
C SER A 33 -10.79 6.09 -1.78
N GLY A 34 -12.13 6.05 -1.78
CA GLY A 34 -12.94 6.73 -0.78
C GLY A 34 -12.76 6.13 0.62
N ILE A 35 -12.74 4.79 0.71
CA ILE A 35 -12.48 4.08 1.98
C ILE A 35 -11.08 4.42 2.50
N ALA A 36 -10.07 4.44 1.62
CA ALA A 36 -8.71 4.81 1.98
C ALA A 36 -8.61 6.25 2.50
N GLY A 37 -9.30 7.22 1.86
CA GLY A 37 -9.36 8.60 2.34
C GLY A 37 -10.02 8.72 3.71
N TYR A 38 -11.10 7.96 3.95
CA TYR A 38 -11.80 7.89 5.23
C TYR A 38 -10.91 7.33 6.33
N THR A 39 -10.34 6.14 6.14
CA THR A 39 -9.53 5.49 7.19
C THR A 39 -8.25 6.28 7.49
N ALA A 40 -7.58 6.80 6.45
CA ALA A 40 -6.38 7.62 6.63
C ALA A 40 -6.66 8.91 7.42
N THR A 41 -7.78 9.59 7.14
CA THR A 41 -8.12 10.85 7.83
C THR A 41 -8.65 10.62 9.23
N SER A 42 -9.48 9.60 9.44
CA SER A 42 -9.98 9.22 10.76
C SER A 42 -8.83 8.83 11.70
N PHE A 43 -7.86 8.03 11.21
CA PHE A 43 -6.70 7.65 12.00
C PHE A 43 -5.77 8.84 12.29
N TYR A 44 -5.60 9.74 11.31
CA TYR A 44 -4.79 10.95 11.50
C TYR A 44 -5.36 11.90 12.56
N ILE A 45 -6.69 12.04 12.61
CA ILE A 45 -7.38 12.89 13.58
C ILE A 45 -7.43 12.24 14.97
N GLN A 46 -7.52 10.91 15.03
CA GLN A 46 -7.34 10.15 16.28
C GLN A 46 -5.99 10.42 16.94
N LEU A 47 -4.96 10.72 16.15
CA LEU A 47 -3.63 11.10 16.61
C LEU A 47 -3.43 12.62 16.77
N GLU A 48 -4.52 13.37 16.96
CA GLU A 48 -4.56 14.84 17.12
C GLU A 48 -3.88 15.62 15.99
N GLY A 49 -3.77 15.02 14.80
CA GLY A 49 -3.20 15.68 13.62
C GLY A 49 -4.08 16.82 13.10
N THR A 50 -3.50 18.01 12.95
CA THR A 50 -4.21 19.22 12.49
C THR A 50 -4.27 19.34 10.96
N ASN A 51 -3.25 18.84 10.25
CA ASN A 51 -3.06 19.01 8.80
C ASN A 51 -3.63 17.85 7.97
N TRP A 52 -4.95 17.61 8.06
CA TRP A 52 -5.63 16.49 7.39
C TRP A 52 -5.50 16.49 5.85
N VAL A 53 -5.44 17.66 5.21
CA VAL A 53 -5.25 17.78 3.74
C VAL A 53 -3.90 17.23 3.30
N ARG A 54 -2.86 17.48 4.09
CA ARG A 54 -1.50 17.03 3.79
C ARG A 54 -1.38 15.52 3.92
N ASN A 55 -1.99 14.94 4.95
CA ASN A 55 -2.11 13.50 5.13
C ASN A 55 -2.83 12.82 3.97
N LEU A 56 -3.92 13.45 3.51
CA LEU A 56 -4.70 12.95 2.39
C LEU A 56 -3.89 12.96 1.07
N LEU A 57 -3.14 14.04 0.82
CA LEU A 57 -2.25 14.13 -0.34
C LEU A 57 -1.14 13.07 -0.26
N LEU A 58 -0.55 12.87 0.91
CA LEU A 58 0.46 11.84 1.13
C LEU A 58 -0.09 10.42 0.83
N THR A 59 -1.31 10.14 1.31
CA THR A 59 -2.00 8.87 1.10
C THR A 59 -2.23 8.60 -0.40
N GLY A 60 -2.60 9.63 -1.16
CA GLY A 60 -2.74 9.53 -2.62
C GLY A 60 -1.41 9.36 -3.35
N CYS A 61 -0.39 10.13 -2.97
CA CYS A 61 0.92 10.13 -3.62
C CYS A 61 1.76 8.90 -3.30
N LEU A 62 1.63 8.29 -2.11
CA LEU A 62 2.43 7.14 -1.70
C LEU A 62 2.22 5.94 -2.63
N PHE A 63 0.98 5.73 -3.08
CA PHE A 63 0.65 4.68 -4.04
C PHE A 63 0.77 5.16 -5.49
N CYS A 64 0.28 6.36 -5.82
CA CYS A 64 0.24 6.84 -7.19
C CYS A 64 1.63 7.23 -7.72
N GLY A 65 2.49 7.82 -6.89
CA GLY A 65 3.81 8.32 -7.28
C GLY A 65 4.72 7.22 -7.86
N PRO A 66 5.01 6.14 -7.10
CA PRO A 66 5.84 5.05 -7.59
C PRO A 66 5.25 4.37 -8.83
N LEU A 67 3.92 4.19 -8.88
CA LEU A 67 3.25 3.59 -10.04
C LEU A 67 3.39 4.46 -11.29
N PHE A 68 3.20 5.77 -11.15
CA PHE A 68 3.37 6.71 -12.25
C PHE A 68 4.82 6.75 -12.74
N LEU A 69 5.80 6.74 -11.83
CA LEU A 69 7.22 6.68 -12.18
C LEU A 69 7.58 5.39 -12.93
N MET A 70 7.15 4.24 -12.43
CA MET A 70 7.35 2.95 -13.09
C MET A 70 6.67 2.93 -14.47
N PHE A 71 5.45 3.48 -14.56
CA PHE A 71 4.74 3.61 -15.82
C PHE A 71 5.50 4.48 -16.82
N CYS A 72 5.99 5.66 -16.42
CA CYS A 72 6.77 6.54 -17.28
C CYS A 72 8.06 5.86 -17.77
N PHE A 73 8.76 5.13 -16.90
CA PHE A 73 9.94 4.37 -17.26
C PHE A 73 9.62 3.30 -18.30
N LEU A 74 8.64 2.44 -18.02
CA LEU A 74 8.20 1.37 -18.92
C LEU A 74 7.69 1.91 -20.26
N ASN A 75 6.94 3.01 -20.24
CA ASN A 75 6.44 3.64 -21.46
C ASN A 75 7.56 4.27 -22.30
N THR A 76 8.58 4.84 -21.66
CA THR A 76 9.78 5.35 -22.35
C THR A 76 10.53 4.21 -23.06
N VAL A 77 10.72 3.07 -22.38
CA VAL A 77 11.31 1.87 -22.96
C VAL A 77 10.46 1.35 -24.12
N ALA A 78 9.14 1.29 -23.96
CA ALA A 78 8.22 0.83 -25.01
C ALA A 78 8.29 1.71 -26.27
N ILE A 79 8.40 3.03 -26.11
CA ILE A 79 8.59 3.96 -27.24
C ILE A 79 9.94 3.73 -27.92
N ALA A 80 11.02 3.56 -27.14
CA ALA A 80 12.37 3.31 -27.68
C ALA A 80 12.44 2.04 -28.55
N TYR A 81 11.72 0.98 -28.15
CA TYR A 81 11.63 -0.27 -28.92
C TYR A 81 10.50 -0.29 -29.96
N SER A 82 9.78 0.83 -30.17
CA SER A 82 8.61 0.91 -31.06
C SER A 82 7.58 -0.21 -30.82
N ALA A 83 7.38 -0.58 -29.55
CA ALA A 83 6.50 -1.66 -29.18
C ALA A 83 5.02 -1.24 -29.34
N THR A 84 4.17 -2.14 -29.84
CA THR A 84 2.71 -1.91 -29.96
C THR A 84 2.01 -1.69 -28.61
N ALA A 85 2.70 -1.95 -27.50
CA ALA A 85 2.26 -1.68 -26.15
C ALA A 85 2.56 -0.24 -25.67
N ALA A 86 3.32 0.56 -26.44
CA ALA A 86 3.56 1.96 -26.14
C ALA A 86 2.25 2.73 -26.18
N LEU A 87 1.90 3.39 -25.08
CA LEU A 87 0.66 4.14 -25.01
C LEU A 87 0.88 5.54 -25.61
N PRO A 88 0.04 5.95 -26.58
CA PRO A 88 0.14 7.29 -27.13
C PRO A 88 -0.16 8.32 -26.03
N PHE A 89 0.47 9.49 -26.14
CA PHE A 89 0.37 10.56 -25.13
C PHE A 89 -1.09 10.89 -24.76
N GLY A 90 -2.00 10.88 -25.75
CA GLY A 90 -3.43 11.10 -25.51
C GLY A 90 -4.06 10.12 -24.51
N THR A 91 -3.69 8.83 -24.57
CA THR A 91 -4.22 7.83 -23.64
C THR A 91 -3.67 8.03 -22.23
N ILE A 92 -2.41 8.45 -22.11
CA ILE A 92 -1.81 8.80 -20.81
C ILE A 92 -2.57 9.96 -20.18
N CYS A 93 -2.85 11.01 -20.95
CA CYS A 93 -3.66 12.13 -20.49
C CYS A 93 -5.04 11.66 -20.04
N VAL A 94 -5.73 10.81 -20.80
CA VAL A 94 -7.06 10.28 -20.42
C VAL A 94 -7.00 9.49 -19.11
N ILE A 95 -5.99 8.64 -18.91
CA ILE A 95 -5.84 7.87 -17.66
C ILE A 95 -5.63 8.79 -16.47
N VAL A 96 -4.76 9.80 -16.60
CA VAL A 96 -4.54 10.81 -15.55
C VAL A 96 -5.82 11.62 -15.30
N LEU A 97 -6.56 11.94 -16.35
CA LEU A 97 -7.82 12.71 -16.26
C LEU A 97 -8.90 11.89 -15.55
N ILE A 98 -9.06 10.61 -15.86
CA ILE A 98 -9.99 9.71 -15.15
C ILE A 98 -9.57 9.58 -13.67
N TRP A 99 -8.28 9.42 -13.39
CA TRP A 99 -7.79 9.30 -12.02
C TRP A 99 -8.01 10.59 -11.21
N THR A 100 -7.72 11.76 -11.80
CA THR A 100 -7.92 13.07 -11.16
C THR A 100 -9.41 13.43 -11.02
N LEU A 101 -10.28 13.09 -11.98
CA LEU A 101 -11.70 13.42 -11.91
C LEU A 101 -12.54 12.43 -11.09
N VAL A 102 -12.12 11.17 -10.96
CA VAL A 102 -12.90 10.15 -10.24
C VAL A 102 -12.25 9.83 -8.91
N THR A 103 -10.97 9.47 -8.91
CA THR A 103 -10.29 8.96 -7.72
C THR A 103 -9.96 10.08 -6.72
N SER A 104 -9.43 11.21 -7.20
CA SER A 104 -9.08 12.34 -6.33
C SER A 104 -10.29 12.92 -5.56
N PRO A 105 -11.44 13.24 -6.18
CA PRO A 105 -12.57 13.76 -5.43
C PRO A 105 -13.19 12.72 -4.49
N LEU A 106 -13.26 11.43 -4.88
CA LEU A 106 -13.74 10.39 -3.95
C LEU A 106 -12.84 10.24 -2.74
N LEU A 107 -11.52 10.34 -2.93
CA LEU A 107 -10.54 10.32 -1.84
C LEU A 107 -10.72 11.52 -0.90
N VAL A 108 -10.95 12.72 -1.45
CA VAL A 108 -11.27 13.93 -0.66
C VAL A 108 -12.60 13.81 0.08
N LEU A 109 -13.65 13.32 -0.57
CA LEU A 109 -14.95 13.08 0.06
C LEU A 109 -14.84 12.08 1.21
N GLY A 110 -14.09 10.99 1.00
CA GLY A 110 -13.74 10.03 2.05
C GLY A 110 -13.01 10.69 3.22
N GLY A 111 -12.02 11.54 2.93
CA GLY A 111 -11.28 12.29 3.95
C GLY A 111 -12.15 13.26 4.74
N ILE A 112 -13.05 14.00 4.09
CA ILE A 112 -14.01 14.90 4.76
C ILE A 112 -14.96 14.09 5.66
N ALA A 113 -15.44 12.94 5.19
CA ALA A 113 -16.28 12.04 6.00
C ALA A 113 -15.51 11.51 7.22
N GLY A 114 -14.23 11.17 7.06
CA GLY A 114 -13.36 10.74 8.16
C GLY A 114 -13.11 11.85 9.17
N LYS A 115 -13.00 13.10 8.70
CA LYS A 115 -12.85 14.27 9.57
C LYS A 115 -14.02 14.49 10.54
N ASN A 116 -15.23 14.15 10.11
CA ASN A 116 -16.41 14.31 10.94
C ASN A 116 -16.62 13.11 11.89
N SER A 117 -15.82 12.04 11.76
CA SER A 117 -15.86 10.89 12.67
C SER A 117 -15.17 11.25 13.98
N LYS A 118 -15.96 11.57 15.01
CA LYS A 118 -15.48 11.77 16.38
C LYS A 118 -15.16 10.43 17.02
N THR A 119 -14.01 9.85 16.68
CA THR A 119 -13.51 8.66 17.35
C THR A 119 -12.29 9.08 18.15
N GLU A 120 -12.39 9.04 19.48
CA GLU A 120 -11.23 9.21 20.35
C GLU A 120 -10.37 7.95 20.30
N PHE A 121 -9.05 8.12 20.26
CA PHE A 121 -8.11 7.00 20.29
C PHE A 121 -8.13 6.35 21.68
N GLN A 122 -8.75 5.18 21.80
CA GLN A 122 -8.71 4.40 23.03
C GLN A 122 -7.50 3.47 23.01
N ALA A 123 -6.47 3.81 23.79
CA ALA A 123 -5.33 2.93 23.99
C ALA A 123 -5.78 1.68 24.76
N PRO A 124 -5.45 0.46 24.28
CA PRO A 124 -5.91 -0.80 24.89
C PRO A 124 -5.26 -1.09 26.26
N VAL A 125 -4.19 -0.37 26.62
CA VAL A 125 -3.45 -0.57 27.88
C VAL A 125 -2.93 0.78 28.37
N ARG A 126 -2.94 0.99 29.70
CA ARG A 126 -2.26 2.12 30.35
C ARG A 126 -0.75 2.04 30.08
N THR A 127 -0.15 3.11 29.56
CA THR A 127 1.29 3.19 29.30
C THR A 127 2.00 3.99 30.40
N THR A 128 3.33 3.85 30.49
CA THR A 128 4.16 4.52 31.49
C THR A 128 4.60 5.90 31.04
N LYS A 129 4.79 6.82 31.99
CA LYS A 129 5.03 8.25 31.74
C LYS A 129 6.38 8.67 31.17
N TYR A 130 7.28 7.72 31.03
CA TYR A 130 8.58 7.96 30.43
C TYR A 130 8.80 6.96 29.31
N PRO A 131 9.16 7.43 28.09
CA PRO A 131 9.61 6.53 27.05
C PRO A 131 10.85 5.80 27.57
N ARG A 132 10.83 4.47 27.49
CA ARG A 132 11.96 3.63 27.90
C ARG A 132 13.10 3.84 26.90
N GLU A 133 14.34 3.95 27.38
CA GLU A 133 15.51 4.06 26.50
C GLU A 133 15.59 2.85 25.56
N ILE A 134 15.77 3.12 24.26
CA ILE A 134 15.85 2.08 23.22
C ILE A 134 17.23 1.40 23.35
N PRO A 135 17.28 0.07 23.55
CA PRO A 135 18.56 -0.63 23.65
C PRO A 135 19.32 -0.54 22.32
N PRO A 136 20.66 -0.43 22.33
CA PRO A 136 21.45 -0.41 21.10
C PRO A 136 21.32 -1.75 20.37
N LEU A 137 20.72 -1.73 19.17
CA LEU A 137 20.57 -2.93 18.35
C LEU A 137 21.86 -3.25 17.57
N PRO A 138 22.22 -4.53 17.42
CA PRO A 138 23.32 -4.94 16.54
C PRO A 138 22.97 -4.69 15.07
N TRP A 139 24.01 -4.52 14.23
CA TRP A 139 23.90 -4.11 12.82
C TRP A 139 22.92 -4.94 11.97
N TYR A 140 22.76 -6.24 12.25
CA TYR A 140 21.86 -7.12 11.50
C TYR A 140 20.38 -6.92 11.86
N ARG A 141 20.08 -6.25 12.98
CA ARG A 141 18.73 -5.82 13.39
C ARG A 141 18.42 -4.36 13.01
N SER A 142 19.33 -3.70 12.31
CA SER A 142 19.08 -2.38 11.74
C SER A 142 17.96 -2.44 10.68
N THR A 143 17.33 -1.30 10.41
CA THR A 143 16.13 -1.19 9.56
C THR A 143 16.37 -1.67 8.12
N ILE A 144 17.53 -1.34 7.53
CA ILE A 144 17.83 -1.65 6.13
C ILE A 144 17.95 -3.17 5.88
N PRO A 145 18.74 -3.94 6.67
CA PRO A 145 18.76 -5.40 6.56
C PRO A 145 17.39 -6.05 6.74
N GLN A 146 16.59 -5.55 7.69
CA GLN A 146 15.24 -6.08 7.92
C GLN A 146 14.30 -5.83 6.74
N MET A 147 14.34 -4.64 6.12
CA MET A 147 13.59 -4.33 4.91
C MET A 147 14.02 -5.22 3.73
N ALA A 148 15.32 -5.46 3.56
CA ALA A 148 15.83 -6.33 2.50
C ALA A 148 15.38 -7.79 2.70
N MET A 149 15.47 -8.31 3.93
CA MET A 149 14.98 -9.65 4.26
C MET A 149 13.46 -9.78 4.06
N ALA A 150 12.70 -8.75 4.43
CA ALA A 150 11.25 -8.70 4.26
C ALA A 150 10.84 -8.74 2.78
N GLY A 151 11.60 -8.09 1.89
CA GLY A 151 11.33 -8.04 0.46
C GLY A 151 11.80 -9.27 -0.31
N PHE A 152 12.91 -9.90 0.10
CA PHE A 152 13.51 -11.02 -0.62
C PHE A 152 12.60 -12.25 -0.71
N LEU A 153 11.90 -12.58 0.38
CA LEU A 153 11.03 -13.75 0.48
C LEU A 153 9.78 -13.68 -0.42
N PRO A 154 8.98 -12.58 -0.40
CA PRO A 154 7.89 -12.41 -1.36
C PRO A 154 8.40 -12.25 -2.79
N PHE A 155 9.60 -11.68 -3.01
CA PHE A 155 10.21 -11.63 -4.34
C PHE A 155 10.55 -13.02 -4.88
N SER A 156 11.14 -13.91 -4.07
CA SER A 156 11.41 -15.30 -4.49
C SER A 156 10.14 -16.07 -4.79
N ALA A 157 9.05 -15.80 -4.05
CA ALA A 157 7.75 -16.40 -4.32
C ALA A 157 7.19 -15.95 -5.67
N ILE A 158 7.27 -14.66 -6.02
CA ILE A 158 6.82 -14.13 -7.33
C ILE A 158 7.70 -14.65 -8.48
N TYR A 159 9.00 -14.81 -8.27
CA TYR A 159 9.94 -15.22 -9.32
C TYR A 159 9.59 -16.59 -9.92
N ILE A 160 9.26 -17.57 -9.09
CA ILE A 160 8.86 -18.91 -9.53
C ILE A 160 7.62 -18.84 -10.44
N GLU A 161 6.75 -17.89 -10.18
CA GLU A 161 5.47 -17.72 -10.87
C GLU A 161 5.63 -17.05 -12.22
N LEU A 162 6.51 -16.07 -12.28
CA LEU A 162 6.93 -15.47 -13.53
C LEU A 162 7.50 -16.53 -14.49
N TYR A 163 8.26 -17.50 -13.95
CA TYR A 163 8.77 -18.64 -14.70
C TYR A 163 7.65 -19.55 -15.23
N TYR A 164 6.66 -19.92 -14.40
CA TYR A 164 5.52 -20.73 -14.84
C TYR A 164 4.63 -19.99 -15.87
N ILE A 165 4.46 -18.68 -15.73
CA ILE A 165 3.76 -17.85 -16.70
C ILE A 165 4.51 -17.89 -18.04
N PHE A 166 5.82 -17.66 -18.04
CA PHE A 166 6.59 -17.75 -19.29
C PHE A 166 6.57 -19.16 -19.89
N ALA A 167 6.69 -20.21 -19.10
CA ALA A 167 6.59 -21.58 -19.60
C ALA A 167 5.21 -21.88 -20.22
N SER A 168 4.12 -21.39 -19.61
CA SER A 168 2.76 -21.61 -20.10
C SER A 168 2.39 -20.77 -21.33
N VAL A 169 2.95 -19.56 -21.48
CA VAL A 169 2.80 -18.73 -22.68
C VAL A 169 3.35 -19.45 -23.92
N TRP A 170 4.45 -20.19 -23.77
CA TRP A 170 5.04 -20.99 -24.84
C TRP A 170 4.36 -22.35 -25.02
N GLY A 171 3.64 -22.83 -24.01
CA GLY A 171 2.95 -24.13 -23.97
C GLY A 171 1.43 -24.07 -24.19
N HIS A 172 0.93 -23.29 -25.16
CA HIS A 172 -0.42 -23.37 -25.77
C HIS A 172 -1.64 -23.79 -24.90
N ARG A 173 -1.72 -23.37 -23.62
CA ARG A 173 -2.84 -23.66 -22.71
C ARG A 173 -3.21 -22.40 -21.92
N ILE A 174 -4.04 -21.54 -22.52
CA ILE A 174 -4.39 -20.21 -21.98
C ILE A 174 -5.29 -20.32 -20.73
N TYR A 175 -6.16 -21.33 -20.64
CA TYR A 175 -7.12 -21.47 -19.53
C TYR A 175 -6.49 -21.91 -18.20
N THR A 176 -5.30 -22.50 -18.21
CA THR A 176 -4.57 -22.86 -16.98
C THR A 176 -3.92 -21.66 -16.29
N ILE A 177 -3.70 -20.54 -17.00
CA ILE A 177 -2.92 -19.40 -16.49
C ILE A 177 -3.66 -18.68 -15.35
N TYR A 178 -4.95 -18.42 -15.50
CA TYR A 178 -5.73 -17.67 -14.50
C TYR A 178 -5.95 -18.46 -13.20
N SER A 179 -6.19 -19.77 -13.30
CA SER A 179 -6.37 -20.64 -12.12
C SER A 179 -5.07 -20.83 -11.34
N ILE A 180 -3.94 -20.99 -12.04
CA ILE A 180 -2.62 -21.04 -11.42
C ILE A 180 -2.32 -19.71 -10.72
N LEU A 181 -2.49 -18.58 -11.41
CA LEU A 181 -2.25 -17.24 -10.85
C LEU A 181 -3.04 -16.98 -9.55
N PHE A 182 -4.25 -17.54 -9.44
CA PHE A 182 -5.05 -17.40 -8.22
C PHE A 182 -4.50 -18.20 -7.03
N ILE A 183 -4.16 -19.47 -7.24
CA ILE A 183 -3.57 -20.33 -6.19
C ILE A 183 -2.29 -19.70 -5.65
N VAL A 184 -1.50 -19.19 -6.58
CA VAL A 184 -0.23 -18.52 -6.35
C VAL A 184 -0.41 -17.24 -5.55
N PHE A 185 -1.42 -16.45 -5.90
CA PHE A 185 -1.78 -15.25 -5.15
C PHE A 185 -2.15 -15.59 -3.69
N ILE A 186 -2.84 -16.70 -3.44
CA ILE A 186 -3.12 -17.18 -2.07
C ILE A 186 -1.83 -17.57 -1.35
N ILE A 187 -0.94 -18.33 -1.97
CA ILE A 187 0.34 -18.72 -1.38
C ILE A 187 1.17 -17.46 -1.05
N LEU A 188 1.19 -16.47 -1.94
CA LEU A 188 1.84 -15.18 -1.70
C LEU A 188 1.28 -14.45 -0.49
N LEU A 189 -0.05 -14.40 -0.35
CA LEU A 189 -0.67 -13.79 0.83
C LEU A 189 -0.28 -14.51 2.12
N ILE A 190 -0.25 -15.83 2.11
CA ILE A 190 0.14 -16.65 3.27
C ILE A 190 1.60 -16.40 3.63
N VAL A 191 2.52 -16.48 2.66
CA VAL A 191 3.95 -16.22 2.89
C VAL A 191 4.16 -14.80 3.39
N THR A 192 3.53 -13.80 2.77
CA THR A 192 3.63 -12.40 3.19
C THR A 192 3.11 -12.21 4.61
N ALA A 193 1.99 -12.85 4.98
CA ALA A 193 1.46 -12.82 6.34
C ALA A 193 2.43 -13.43 7.36
N PHE A 194 3.01 -14.60 7.07
CA PHE A 194 4.00 -15.24 7.93
C PHE A 194 5.25 -14.36 8.14
N ILE A 195 5.78 -13.77 7.07
CA ILE A 195 6.93 -12.86 7.17
C ILE A 195 6.58 -11.61 7.96
N THR A 196 5.39 -11.05 7.74
CA THR A 196 4.91 -9.88 8.51
C THR A 196 4.85 -10.20 10.00
N VAL A 197 4.22 -11.31 10.39
CA VAL A 197 4.12 -11.73 11.80
C VAL A 197 5.50 -11.98 12.43
N ALA A 198 6.40 -12.65 11.71
CA ALA A 198 7.75 -12.93 12.20
C ALA A 198 8.56 -11.64 12.41
N LEU A 199 8.49 -10.69 11.48
CA LEU A 199 9.18 -9.40 11.60
C LEU A 199 8.58 -8.55 12.72
N THR A 200 7.26 -8.50 12.85
CA THR A 200 6.58 -7.83 13.95
C THR A 200 7.01 -8.43 15.29
N TYR A 201 7.12 -9.77 15.40
CA TYR A 201 7.62 -10.42 16.61
C TYR A 201 9.06 -10.01 16.95
N PHE A 202 9.96 -9.99 15.96
CA PHE A 202 11.34 -9.54 16.18
C PHE A 202 11.44 -8.05 16.55
N GLN A 203 10.53 -7.22 16.04
CA GLN A 203 10.45 -5.80 16.40
C GLN A 203 9.95 -5.61 17.83
N LEU A 204 8.89 -6.32 18.24
CA LEU A 204 8.42 -6.27 19.63
C LEU A 204 9.47 -6.83 20.61
N ALA A 205 10.20 -7.87 20.22
CA ALA A 205 11.30 -8.43 21.02
C ALA A 205 12.51 -7.48 21.15
N ALA A 206 12.57 -6.41 20.36
CA ALA A 206 13.58 -5.38 20.48
C ALA A 206 13.20 -4.25 21.44
N GLU A 207 12.00 -4.30 22.05
CA GLU A 207 11.45 -3.27 22.97
C GLU A 207 11.45 -1.84 22.40
N ASP A 208 11.48 -1.71 21.08
CA ASP A 208 11.47 -0.43 20.37
C ASP A 208 10.04 0.13 20.32
N HIS A 209 9.83 1.33 20.85
CA HIS A 209 8.52 1.98 20.92
C HIS A 209 8.17 2.76 19.65
N GLU A 210 9.12 2.98 18.73
CA GLU A 210 8.88 3.67 17.45
C GLU A 210 8.53 2.71 16.28
N TRP A 211 8.34 1.42 16.58
CA TRP A 211 8.14 0.35 15.61
C TRP A 211 7.04 0.64 14.58
N TRP A 212 5.97 1.34 14.96
CA TRP A 212 4.82 1.64 14.10
C TRP A 212 5.09 2.66 12.97
N TRP A 213 6.11 3.51 13.10
CA TRP A 213 6.42 4.59 12.14
C TRP A 213 7.78 4.42 11.46
N ARG A 214 8.53 3.37 11.82
CA ARG A 214 9.91 3.15 11.41
C ARG A 214 10.14 3.14 9.89
N TYR A 215 9.16 2.71 9.10
CA TYR A 215 9.29 2.73 7.64
C TYR A 215 9.08 4.14 7.06
N VAL A 216 8.19 4.94 7.66
CA VAL A 216 7.90 6.31 7.23
C VAL A 216 9.06 7.22 7.62
N THR A 217 9.60 7.06 8.83
CA THR A 217 10.74 7.85 9.31
C THR A 217 11.97 7.63 8.45
N TYR A 218 12.33 6.38 8.14
CA TYR A 218 13.48 6.07 7.28
C TYR A 218 13.31 6.53 5.82
N LEU A 219 12.12 6.41 5.24
CA LEU A 219 11.87 6.85 3.86
C LEU A 219 11.76 8.38 3.73
N MET A 220 11.45 9.09 4.81
CA MET A 220 11.14 10.53 4.79
C MET A 220 12.01 11.40 5.71
N GLU A 221 13.12 10.86 6.24
CA GLU A 221 14.15 11.61 6.97
C GLU A 221 14.73 12.79 6.15
N ASN A 222 14.49 12.81 4.83
CA ASN A 222 14.94 13.86 3.92
C ASN A 222 13.86 14.86 3.44
N ALA A 223 12.59 14.75 3.83
CA ALA A 223 11.59 15.73 3.38
C ALA A 223 10.35 15.89 4.29
N LEU A 224 10.34 16.99 5.06
CA LEU A 224 9.18 17.76 5.49
C LEU A 224 8.13 17.13 6.45
N LEU A 225 8.28 15.90 6.97
CA LEU A 225 7.29 15.27 7.87
C LEU A 225 7.72 15.03 9.32
N ASN A 226 8.92 15.47 9.73
CA ASN A 226 9.36 15.31 11.13
C ASN A 226 8.36 15.91 12.12
N GLU A 227 7.71 17.02 11.77
CA GLU A 227 6.69 17.69 12.58
C GLU A 227 5.41 16.87 12.79
N PHE A 228 5.10 15.95 11.86
CA PHE A 228 3.96 15.04 12.01
C PHE A 228 4.31 13.87 12.94
N VAL A 229 5.47 13.25 12.74
CA VAL A 229 5.90 12.09 13.55
C VAL A 229 6.14 12.50 15.01
N THR A 230 6.76 13.66 15.25
CA THR A 230 6.95 14.18 16.61
C THR A 230 5.64 14.47 17.31
N ASN A 231 4.67 15.13 16.64
CA ASN A 231 3.35 15.37 17.23
C ASN A 231 2.61 14.06 17.52
N THR A 232 2.66 13.05 16.64
CA THR A 232 1.99 11.78 16.91
C THR A 232 2.62 11.00 18.07
N ASN A 233 3.95 11.05 18.22
CA ASN A 233 4.62 10.44 19.36
C ASN A 233 4.21 11.16 20.66
N ASP A 234 4.17 12.48 20.66
CA ASP A 234 3.71 13.28 21.81
C ASP A 234 2.24 13.03 22.16
N VAL A 235 1.38 12.80 21.17
CA VAL A 235 -0.05 12.53 21.36
C VAL A 235 -0.31 11.12 21.87
N VAL A 236 0.32 10.09 21.30
CA VAL A 236 0.19 8.73 21.84
C VAL A 236 0.70 8.67 23.28
N ILE A 237 1.73 9.47 23.58
CA ILE A 237 2.23 9.67 24.93
C ILE A 237 1.22 10.47 25.79
N SER A 238 0.57 11.52 25.26
CA SER A 238 -0.36 12.41 25.99
C SER A 238 -1.75 11.82 26.24
N THR A 239 -2.34 11.09 25.29
CA THR A 239 -3.66 10.44 25.43
C THR A 239 -3.60 9.32 26.47
N CYS A 240 -2.41 8.74 26.69
CA CYS A 240 -2.16 7.84 27.82
C CYS A 240 -2.08 8.55 29.18
N TYR A 241 -1.98 9.88 29.24
CA TYR A 241 -1.91 10.67 30.47
C TYR A 241 -3.25 11.23 30.97
N SER A 242 -4.29 11.22 30.16
CA SER A 242 -5.59 11.80 30.53
C SER A 242 -6.52 10.86 31.31
N TYR A 243 -6.03 9.68 31.75
CA TYR A 243 -6.78 8.73 32.60
C TYR A 243 -5.97 8.11 33.74
#